data_AF-A0A1H3THA7-F1
#
_entry.id   AF-A0A1H3THA7-F1
#
_cell.length_a   1.000
_cell.length_b   1.000
_cell.length_c   1.000
_cell.angle_alpha   90.00
_cell.angle_beta   90.00
_cell.angle_gamma   90.00
#
_symmetry.space_group_name_H-M   'P 1'
#
loop_
_entity.id
_entity.type
_entity.pdbx_description
1 polymer ?
#
loop_
_entity_poly.entity_id
_entity_poly.type
_entity_poly.pdbx_seq_one_letter_code
_entity_poly.pdbx_strand_id
1 'polypeptide(L)' 'MTSADLRAWQARHGYTYNTAADALGMGRTTFAEYLKREGVLPRWLALACAAIDAGLEPLGEK' A
#
# COMPACT_ATOMS: atom_id res chain seq x y z
N MET A 1 8.40 5.68 4.69
CA MET A 1 7.08 5.92 4.10
C MET A 1 6.12 6.31 5.20
N THR A 2 5.45 7.44 5.04
CA THR A 2 4.40 7.93 5.95
C THR A 2 3.02 7.64 5.35
N SER A 3 1.94 7.91 6.08
CA SER A 3 0.58 7.87 5.55
C SER A 3 0.36 8.82 4.36
N ALA A 4 1.05 9.97 4.34
CA ALA A 4 1.03 10.89 3.21
C ALA A 4 1.69 10.28 1.96
N ASP A 5 2.83 9.61 2.11
CA ASP A 5 3.48 8.90 1.00
C ASP A 5 2.59 7.78 0.45
N LEU A 6 1.94 7.01 1.32
CA LEU A 6 1.02 5.94 0.92
C LEU A 6 -0.17 6.50 0.12
N ARG A 7 -0.72 7.63 0.55
CA ARG A 7 -1.80 8.32 -0.17
C ARG A 7 -1.34 8.86 -1.52
N ALA A 8 -0.11 9.38 -1.60
CA ALA A 8 0.48 9.83 -2.85
C ALA A 8 0.71 8.66 -3.81
N TRP A 9 1.21 7.53 -3.33
CA TRP A 9 1.35 6.30 -4.12
C TRP A 9 0.00 5.81 -4.64
N GLN A 10 -1.01 5.75 -3.78
CA GLN A 10 -2.38 5.39 -4.17
C GLN A 10 -2.91 6.29 -5.30
N ALA A 11 -2.72 7.62 -5.16
CA ALA A 11 -3.16 8.59 -6.16
C ALA A 11 -2.42 8.46 -7.50
N ARG A 12 -1.11 8.17 -7.47
CA ARG A 12 -0.29 7.97 -8.69
C ARG A 12 -0.74 6.76 -9.50
N HIS A 13 -1.05 5.66 -8.83
CA HIS A 13 -1.54 4.45 -9.48
C HIS A 13 -3.03 4.48 -9.82
N GLY A 14 -3.77 5.51 -9.40
CA GLY A 14 -5.22 5.59 -9.59
C GLY A 14 -6.01 4.55 -8.79
N TYR A 15 -5.42 4.00 -7.72
CA TYR A 15 -6.06 2.95 -6.94
C TYR A 15 -7.14 3.51 -6.00
N THR A 16 -8.24 2.76 -5.90
CA THR A 16 -9.22 2.92 -4.82
C THR A 16 -8.70 2.25 -3.54
N TYR A 17 -9.35 2.50 -2.41
CA TYR A 17 -9.03 1.83 -1.14
C TYR A 17 -9.06 0.29 -1.26
N ASN A 18 -9.97 -0.24 -2.08
CA ASN A 18 -10.09 -1.69 -2.26
C ASN A 18 -8.96 -2.23 -3.13
N THR A 19 -8.68 -1.60 -4.28
CA THR A 19 -7.63 -2.08 -5.19
C THR A 19 -6.23 -1.91 -4.61
N ALA A 20 -5.99 -0.85 -3.84
CA ALA A 20 -4.73 -0.66 -3.13
C ALA A 20 -4.53 -1.74 -2.05
N ALA A 21 -5.59 -2.07 -1.30
CA ALA A 21 -5.54 -3.12 -0.29
C ALA A 21 -5.32 -4.50 -0.93
N ASP A 22 -6.00 -4.77 -2.05
CA ASP A 22 -5.86 -6.00 -2.82
C ASP A 22 -4.43 -6.17 -3.40
N ALA A 23 -3.89 -5.11 -4.01
CA ALA A 23 -2.51 -5.10 -4.53
C ALA A 23 -1.46 -5.35 -3.44
N LEU A 24 -1.74 -4.90 -2.21
CA LEU A 24 -0.88 -5.11 -1.05
C LEU A 24 -1.19 -6.42 -0.30
N GLY A 25 -2.17 -7.21 -0.74
CA GLY A 25 -2.57 -8.46 -0.12
C GLY A 25 -3.17 -8.31 1.29
N MET A 26 -3.82 -7.18 1.58
CA MET A 26 -4.40 -6.90 2.90
C MET A 26 -5.88 -6.50 2.83
N GLY A 27 -6.55 -6.55 3.99
CA GLY A 27 -7.93 -6.11 4.09
C GLY A 27 -8.09 -4.60 3.94
N ARG A 28 -9.22 -4.15 3.35
CA ARG A 28 -9.58 -2.73 3.19
C ARG A 28 -9.49 -1.94 4.50
N THR A 29 -9.97 -2.52 5.60
CA THR A 29 -9.95 -1.89 6.93
C THR A 29 -8.52 -1.64 7.38
N THR A 30 -7.65 -2.65 7.23
CA THR A 30 -6.22 -2.54 7.56
C THR A 30 -5.54 -1.43 6.77
N PHE A 31 -5.83 -1.32 5.47
CA PHE A 31 -5.31 -0.24 4.63
C PHE A 31 -5.79 1.14 5.10
N ALA A 32 -7.08 1.28 5.45
CA ALA A 32 -7.63 2.52 5.99
C ALA A 32 -7.00 2.91 7.33
N GLU A 33 -6.71 1.95 8.21
CA GLU A 33 -6.02 2.20 9.48
C GLU A 33 -4.58 2.66 9.26
N TYR A 34 -3.86 2.12 8.27
CA TYR A 34 -2.53 2.62 7.90
C TYR A 34 -2.56 4.06 7.36
N LEU A 35 -3.62 4.45 6.65
CA LEU A 35 -3.78 5.83 6.19
C LEU A 35 -4.10 6.82 7.32
N LYS A 36 -4.76 6.36 8.39
CA LYS A 36 -5.02 7.18 9.59
C LYS A 36 -3.85 7.21 10.55
N ARG A 37 -2.93 6.25 10.45
CA ARG A 37 -1.79 6.14 11.34
C ARG A 37 -0.89 7.37 11.19
N GLU A 38 -0.59 7.98 12.32
CA GLU A 38 0.38 9.06 12.41
C GLU A 38 1.80 8.48 12.57
N GLY A 39 2.76 9.06 11.84
CA GLY A 39 4.15 8.67 11.89
C GLY A 39 4.61 7.70 10.79
N VAL A 40 5.71 7.00 11.07
CA VAL A 40 6.40 6.14 10.11
C VAL A 40 5.67 4.81 9.97
N LEU A 41 5.30 4.46 8.74
CA LEU A 41 4.70 3.17 8.41
C LEU A 41 5.76 2.07 8.39
N PRO A 42 5.35 0.80 8.57
CA PRO A 42 6.29 -0.32 8.55
C PRO A 42 7.13 -0.37 7.28
N ARG A 43 8.41 -0.74 7.43
CA ARG A 43 9.37 -0.83 6.30
C ARG A 43 8.91 -1.81 5.21
N TRP A 44 8.23 -2.89 5.58
CA TRP A 44 7.70 -3.87 4.63
C TRP A 44 6.62 -3.28 3.73
N LEU A 45 5.77 -2.38 4.25
CA LEU A 45 4.74 -1.70 3.46
C LEU A 45 5.37 -0.76 2.43
N ALA A 46 6.44 -0.07 2.82
CA ALA A 46 7.23 0.75 1.91
C ALA A 46 7.87 -0.08 0.79
N LEU A 47 8.39 -1.25 1.14
CA LEU A 47 8.96 -2.19 0.16
C LEU A 47 7.88 -2.72 -0.79
N ALA A 48 6.70 -3.09 -0.29
CA ALA A 48 5.59 -3.58 -1.12
C ALA A 48 5.12 -2.52 -2.13
N CYS A 49 4.96 -1.25 -1.70
CA CYS A 49 4.61 -0.16 -2.61
C CYS A 49 5.70 0.06 -3.68
N ALA A 50 6.98 0.00 -3.28
CA ALA A 50 8.09 0.12 -4.22
C ALA A 50 8.18 -1.08 -5.19
N ALA A 51 7.83 -2.28 -4.76
CA ALA A 51 7.76 -3.46 -5.61
C ALA A 51 6.68 -3.30 -6.69
N ILE A 52 5.49 -2.83 -6.32
CA ILE A 52 4.41 -2.56 -7.28
C ILE A 52 4.79 -1.42 -8.24
N ASP A 53 5.46 -0.38 -7.76
CA ASP A 53 5.98 0.71 -8.61
C ASP A 53 7.02 0.18 -9.64
N ALA A 54 7.83 -0.80 -9.22
CA ALA A 54 8.76 -1.51 -10.10
C ALA A 54 8.09 -2.55 -11.02
N GLY A 55 6.76 -2.72 -10.95
CA GLY A 55 6.01 -3.70 -11.74
C GLY A 55 6.20 -5.14 -11.27
N LEU A 56 6.63 -5.35 -10.03
CA LEU A 56 6.77 -6.68 -9.43
C LEU A 56 5.42 -7.12 -8.85
N GLU A 57 5.01 -8.33 -9.24
CA GLU A 57 3.83 -8.98 -8.71
C GLU A 57 4.15 -9.73 -7.41
N PRO A 58 3.19 -9.87 -6.48
CA PRO A 58 3.40 -10.60 -5.24
C PRO A 58 3.82 -12.05 -5.52
N LEU A 59 4.97 -12.43 -4.98
CA LEU A 59 5.53 -13.79 -5.07
C LEU A 59 4.78 -14.70 -4.09
N GLY A 60 3.60 -15.16 -4.48
CA GLY A 60 2.79 -16.08 -3.70
C GLY A 60 1.31 -15.92 -4.00
N GLU A 61 0.76 -16.85 -4.78
CA GLU A 61 -0.69 -16.96 -4.97
C GLU A 61 -1.34 -17.52 -3.69
N LYS A 62 -2.32 -16.75 -3.20
CA LYS A 62 -3.52 -17.09 -2.40
C LYS A 62 -3.47 -18.24 -1.39
#